data_AF-A0A7V4ZPY6-F1
#
_entry.id   AF-A0A7V4ZPY6-F1
#
_cell.length_a   1.000
_cell.length_b   1.000
_cell.length_c   1.000
_cell.angle_alpha   90.00
_cell.angle_beta   90.00
_cell.angle_gamma   90.00
#
_symmetry.space_group_name_H-M   'P 1'
#
loop_
_entity.id
_entity.type
_entity.pdbx_description
1 polymer ?
#
loop_
_entity_poly.entity_id
_entity_poly.type
_entity_poly.pdbx_seq_one_letter_code
_entity_poly.pdbx_strand_id
1 'polypeptide(L)'
;MDIPEFLSFKNLSIEDKPLFDEMFQRVPPLISEFTFTNLFIWRKAYSLKFTRVDSFLCLLGEKEGLPFFFPPIGEGDMIRCLRALI
;
A
#
# COMPACT_ATOMS: atom_id res chain seq x y z
N MET A 1 -7.09 -7.45 12.24
CA MET A 1 -5.73 -7.23 11.74
C MET A 1 -5.47 -5.74 11.88
N ASP A 2 -4.48 -5.35 12.68
CA ASP A 2 -4.20 -3.93 12.94
C ASP A 2 -3.41 -3.33 11.79
N ILE A 3 -4.05 -2.42 11.07
CA ILE A 3 -3.44 -1.59 10.02
C ILE A 3 -3.09 -0.27 10.71
N PRO A 4 -1.83 0.18 10.67
CA PRO A 4 -1.47 1.45 11.29
C PRO A 4 -2.12 2.61 10.53
N GLU A 5 -2.58 3.62 11.26
CA GLU A 5 -2.99 4.90 10.67
C GLU A 5 -1.77 5.70 10.21
N PHE A 6 -2.00 6.59 9.24
CA PHE A 6 -0.96 7.49 8.73
C PHE A 6 -0.25 8.24 9.85
N LEU A 7 1.05 8.49 9.65
CA LEU A 7 2.10 8.76 10.66
C LEU A 7 2.67 7.51 11.36
N SER A 8 2.10 6.33 11.12
CA SER A 8 2.68 5.04 11.48
C SER A 8 2.68 4.08 10.27
N PHE A 9 3.72 3.24 10.19
CA PHE A 9 3.94 2.35 9.05
C PHE A 9 4.29 0.94 9.52
N LYS A 10 3.76 -0.05 8.80
CA LYS A 10 4.05 -1.46 9.03
C LYS A 10 4.76 -2.06 7.81
N ASN A 11 5.78 -2.87 8.04
CA ASN A 11 6.44 -3.63 6.97
C ASN A 11 5.46 -4.67 6.40
N LEU A 12 5.47 -4.84 5.08
CA LEU A 12 4.64 -5.86 4.44
C LEU A 12 5.09 -7.28 4.84
N SER A 13 4.17 -8.10 5.35
CA SER A 13 4.41 -9.50 5.69
C SER A 13 3.48 -10.45 4.92
N ILE A 14 3.74 -11.75 5.04
CA ILE A 14 2.92 -12.76 4.32
C ILE A 14 1.52 -12.87 4.92
N GLU A 15 1.41 -12.59 6.22
CA GLU A 15 0.16 -12.56 6.98
C GLU A 15 -0.78 -11.47 6.49
N ASP A 16 -0.27 -10.42 5.84
CA ASP A 16 -1.08 -9.33 5.29
C ASP A 16 -1.81 -9.71 3.99
N LYS A 17 -1.52 -10.88 3.41
CA LYS A 17 -2.15 -11.32 2.15
C LYS A 17 -3.68 -11.19 2.13
N PRO A 18 -4.42 -11.66 3.16
CA PRO A 18 -5.89 -11.59 3.14
C PRO A 18 -6.41 -10.14 3.03
N LEU A 19 -5.73 -9.19 3.65
CA LEU A 19 -6.09 -7.77 3.58
C LEU A 19 -5.93 -7.23 2.15
N PHE A 20 -4.79 -7.49 1.51
CA PHE A 20 -4.55 -7.03 0.14
C PHE A 20 -5.47 -7.74 -0.86
N ASP A 21 -5.73 -9.03 -0.67
CA ASP A 21 -6.68 -9.79 -1.50
C ASP A 21 -8.09 -9.17 -1.41
N GLU A 22 -8.57 -8.86 -0.21
CA GLU A 22 -9.89 -8.22 -0.01
C GLU A 22 -9.96 -6.87 -0.75
N MET A 23 -8.91 -6.05 -0.65
CA MET A 23 -8.87 -4.74 -1.31
C MET A 23 -8.80 -4.87 -2.83
N PHE A 24 -8.01 -5.79 -3.36
CA PHE A 24 -7.93 -6.05 -4.80
C PHE A 24 -9.18 -6.72 -5.37
N GLN A 25 -9.97 -7.43 -4.55
CA GLN A 25 -11.28 -7.92 -4.97
C GLN A 25 -12.31 -6.80 -5.11
N ARG A 26 -12.27 -5.82 -4.20
CA ARG A 26 -13.16 -4.64 -4.27
C ARG A 26 -12.80 -3.72 -5.42
N VAL A 27 -11.51 -3.43 -5.56
CA VAL A 27 -10.98 -2.57 -6.63
C VAL A 27 -9.90 -3.35 -7.39
N PRO A 28 -10.28 -4.14 -8.41
CA PRO A 28 -9.33 -4.91 -9.20
C PRO A 28 -8.32 -4.00 -9.92
N PRO A 29 -7.02 -4.12 -9.61
CA PRO A 29 -6.00 -3.38 -10.32
C PRO A 29 -5.82 -3.92 -11.73
N LEU A 30 -5.49 -3.04 -12.67
CA LEU A 30 -5.28 -3.39 -14.08
C LEU A 30 -3.82 -3.71 -14.43
N ILE A 31 -2.89 -3.43 -13.53
CA ILE A 31 -1.44 -3.60 -13.75
C ILE A 31 -0.86 -4.69 -12.86
N SER A 32 0.16 -5.38 -13.37
CA SER A 32 0.77 -6.54 -12.70
C SER A 32 1.45 -6.19 -11.37
N GLU A 33 1.94 -4.96 -11.21
CA GLU A 33 2.60 -4.47 -9.99
C GLU A 33 1.68 -4.55 -8.76
N PHE A 34 0.37 -4.36 -8.95
CA PHE A 34 -0.64 -4.49 -7.90
C PHE A 34 -1.18 -5.91 -7.82
N THR A 35 -0.29 -6.85 -7.58
CA THR A 35 -0.64 -8.18 -7.09
C THR A 35 0.10 -8.41 -5.78
N PHE A 36 -0.52 -9.12 -4.83
CA PHE A 36 0.16 -9.38 -3.56
C PHE A 36 1.50 -10.09 -3.76
N THR A 37 1.57 -11.02 -4.72
CA THR A 37 2.82 -11.72 -5.07
C THR A 37 3.92 -10.75 -5.50
N ASN A 38 3.63 -9.77 -6.37
CA ASN A 38 4.62 -8.79 -6.79
C ASN A 38 5.02 -7.86 -5.65
N LEU A 39 4.06 -7.32 -4.89
CA LEU A 39 4.38 -6.51 -3.72
C LEU A 39 5.26 -7.28 -2.73
N PHE A 40 4.94 -8.55 -2.48
CA PHE A 40 5.68 -9.36 -1.52
C PHE A 40 7.09 -9.71 -1.99
N ILE A 41 7.32 -10.06 -3.27
CA ILE A 41 8.66 -10.41 -3.76
C ILE A 41 9.57 -9.18 -3.78
N TRP A 42 9.04 -8.01 -4.14
CA TRP A 42 9.79 -6.75 -4.19
C TRP A 42 9.91 -6.02 -2.85
N ARG A 43 9.21 -6.49 -1.80
CA ARG A 43 9.14 -5.81 -0.50
C ARG A 43 10.50 -5.46 0.12
N LYS A 44 11.51 -6.32 -0.06
CA LYS A 44 12.85 -6.09 0.50
C LYS A 44 13.65 -5.11 -0.36
N ALA A 45 13.48 -5.16 -1.68
CA ALA A 45 14.18 -4.28 -2.61
C ALA A 45 13.72 -2.82 -2.47
N TYR A 46 12.42 -2.62 -2.22
CA TYR A 46 11.85 -1.27 -2.03
C TYR A 46 11.56 -0.92 -0.56
N SER A 47 12.02 -1.73 0.40
CA SER A 47 11.70 -1.55 1.83
C SER A 47 10.21 -1.26 2.09
N LEU A 48 9.33 -2.01 1.41
CA LEU A 48 7.90 -1.69 1.34
C LEU A 48 7.24 -1.69 2.71
N LYS A 49 6.52 -0.62 2.96
CA LYS A 49 5.68 -0.42 4.14
C LYS A 49 4.30 0.02 3.70
N PHE A 50 3.31 -0.18 4.56
CA PHE A 50 1.97 0.32 4.31
C PHE A 50 1.36 0.95 5.56
N THR A 51 0.35 1.76 5.29
CA THR A 51 -0.44 2.50 6.28
C THR A 51 -1.85 2.73 5.75
N ARG A 52 -2.77 3.10 6.63
CA ARG A 52 -4.14 3.48 6.29
C ARG A 52 -4.27 5.00 6.25
N VAL A 53 -4.93 5.49 5.21
CA VAL A 53 -5.44 6.86 5.11
C VAL A 53 -6.91 6.75 4.71
N ASP A 54 -7.82 7.12 5.60
CA ASP A 54 -9.26 6.94 5.39
C ASP A 54 -9.58 5.48 4.96
N SER A 55 -10.18 5.29 3.78
CA SER A 55 -10.54 3.99 3.19
C SER A 55 -9.46 3.42 2.26
N PHE A 56 -8.27 4.04 2.20
CA PHE A 56 -7.17 3.64 1.33
C PHE A 56 -6.04 2.96 2.11
N LEU A 57 -5.47 1.93 1.50
CA LEU A 57 -4.14 1.42 1.83
C LEU A 57 -3.10 2.16 1.01
N CYS A 58 -2.18 2.84 1.68
CA CYS A 58 -1.09 3.57 1.06
C CYS A 58 0.21 2.78 1.24
N LEU A 59 0.86 2.44 0.13
CA LEU A 59 2.15 1.75 0.11
C LEU A 59 3.27 2.78 -0.06
N LEU A 60 4.21 2.77 0.89
CA LEU A 60 5.46 3.53 0.85
C LEU A 60 6.58 2.58 0.41
N GLY A 61 7.29 2.97 -0.65
CA GLY A 61 8.53 2.33 -1.07
C GLY A 61 9.70 3.31 -1.00
N GLU A 62 10.89 2.77 -1.15
CA GLU A 62 12.14 3.51 -1.25
C GLU A 62 12.94 2.98 -2.44
N LYS A 63 13.46 3.88 -3.26
CA LYS A 63 14.37 3.54 -4.36
C LYS A 63 15.52 4.54 -4.35
N GLU A 64 16.75 4.03 -4.33
CA GLU A 64 17.96 4.88 -4.35
C GLU A 64 17.97 5.93 -3.20
N GLY A 65 17.43 5.58 -2.03
CA GLY A 65 17.33 6.46 -0.87
C GLY A 65 16.21 7.50 -0.95
N LEU A 66 15.40 7.50 -2.02
CA LEU A 66 14.28 8.40 -2.19
C LEU A 66 12.96 7.67 -1.88
N PRO A 67 12.16 8.17 -0.92
CA PRO A 67 10.85 7.60 -0.62
C PRO A 67 9.84 7.98 -1.72
N PHE A 68 8.95 7.05 -2.04
CA PHE A 68 7.84 7.29 -2.96
C PHE A 68 6.60 6.50 -2.54
N PHE A 69 5.42 7.05 -2.83
CA PHE A 69 4.18 6.33 -2.66
C PHE A 69 3.75 5.68 -3.97
N PHE A 70 3.28 4.44 -3.87
CA PHE A 70 2.49 3.84 -4.94
C PHE A 70 1.10 4.48 -4.99
N PRO A 71 0.36 4.34 -6.10
CA PRO A 71 -1.06 4.66 -6.12
C PRO A 71 -1.82 4.06 -4.92
N PRO A 72 -2.65 4.83 -4.21
CA PRO A 72 -3.45 4.31 -3.10
C PRO A 72 -4.38 3.18 -3.55
N ILE A 73 -4.49 2.13 -2.74
CA ILE A 73 -5.37 0.98 -3.01
C ILE A 73 -6.65 1.15 -2.19
N GLY A 74 -7.78 1.28 -2.87
CA GLY A 74 -9.09 1.43 -2.24
C GLY A 74 -10.00 2.38 -3.00
N GLU A 75 -11.09 2.77 -2.35
CA GLU A 75 -12.13 3.65 -2.91
C GLU A 75 -12.30 4.88 -2.03
N GLY A 76 -12.77 5.99 -2.61
CA GLY A 76 -13.06 7.23 -1.89
C GLY A 76 -12.50 8.47 -2.59
N ASP A 77 -12.34 9.56 -1.83
CA ASP A 77 -11.71 10.79 -2.33
C ASP A 77 -10.19 10.64 -2.40
N MET A 78 -9.71 10.20 -3.56
CA MET A 78 -8.28 10.00 -3.81
C MET A 78 -7.48 11.30 -3.72
N ILE A 79 -8.06 12.45 -4.08
CA ILE A 79 -7.35 13.74 -3.99
C ILE A 79 -7.10 14.08 -2.53
N ARG A 80 -8.09 13.87 -1.66
CA ARG A 80 -7.93 14.04 -0.21
C ARG A 80 -6.88 13.09 0.36
N CYS A 81 -6.92 11.81 -0.04
CA CYS A 81 -5.93 10.82 0.39
C CYS A 81 -4.50 11.27 -0.01
N LEU A 82 -4.29 11.65 -1.27
CA LEU A 82 -2.97 12.06 -1.76
C LEU A 82 -2.46 13.33 -1.06
N ARG A 83 -3.35 14.29 -0.76
CA ARG A 83 -2.99 15.49 0.01
C ARG A 83 -2.56 15.19 1.44
N ALA A 84 -3.05 14.11 2.04
CA ALA A 84 -2.61 13.71 3.38
C ALA A 84 -1.18 13.14 3.38
N LEU A 85 -0.67 12.68 2.23
CA LEU A 85 0.63 12.04 2.09
C LEU A 85 1.79 13.01 1.81
N ILE A 86 1.53 14.31 1.62
CA ILE A 86 2.49 15.34 1.17
C ILE A 86 2.61 16.45 2.21
#